data_AF-A0A7C7GUC1-F1
#
_entry.id   AF-A0A7C7GUC1-F1
#
_cell.length_a   1.000
_cell.length_b   1.000
_cell.length_c   1.000
_cell.angle_alpha   90.00
_cell.angle_beta   90.00
_cell.angle_gamma   90.00
#
_symmetry.space_group_name_H-M   'P 1'
#
loop_
_entity.id
_entity.type
_entity.pdbx_description
1 polymer ?
#
loop_
_entity_poly.entity_id
_entity_poly.type
_entity_poly.pdbx_seq_one_letter_code
_entity_poly.pdbx_strand_id
1 'polypeptide(L)'
;MGKFEDIILENEPEAPVANNSLRVKDLYSQRVKYKESLNTEASDGTPYPFIDLWYDKTQYGQIDDNQNSVYPSETNLVMLVDGVMVLDFVASAFKSMSEKWREMQSMGILAPVGLLKELVPDAGWYSIHEEYHLHMEDVFADFQTYARSEGRSDTMISIQDYMKVFTSYVAARCPEKPITRSSFLFSQKTNIMSTGLAIELAHPGIPHDNDYSKWKALLQDENFEAFALIARQYGFYIDKNAPFRLIANINSETMQAYMKYYGINGTTQLFRKYYYKAYAKDMIALAPYMTSMWNSFATSFPFQRITYSERDNHGNHITKAILRQRSPTSDIDWGDGNKMVRFYFYLRCKEAGLNWSQVQFNKHLKEVIAIFQKKGNGEAMKYVNRITKQILSPGGNPSYRISLDNTGNTRYTIRGSSRSAGNFRLQINWG
;
A
#
# COMPACT_ATOMS: atom_id res chain seq x y z
N MET A 1 -2.77 15.72 68.29
CA MET A 1 -2.56 16.23 66.92
C MET A 1 -1.80 15.16 66.15
N GLY A 2 -2.53 14.24 65.53
CA GLY A 2 -1.97 13.15 64.74
C GLY A 2 -1.57 13.65 63.36
N LYS A 3 -0.40 13.20 62.89
CA LYS A 3 0.14 13.46 61.57
C LYS A 3 -0.81 12.86 60.52
N PHE A 4 -1.24 13.67 59.57
CA PHE A 4 -1.84 13.18 58.33
C PHE A 4 -0.76 12.41 57.57
N GLU A 5 -1.06 11.15 57.31
CA GLU A 5 -0.28 10.27 56.46
C GLU A 5 -0.33 10.80 55.02
N ASP A 6 0.85 10.97 54.43
CA ASP A 6 1.02 11.11 53.00
C ASP A 6 0.55 9.82 52.34
N ILE A 7 -0.65 9.85 51.77
CA ILE A 7 -1.12 8.84 50.84
C ILE A 7 -0.25 8.98 49.59
N ILE A 8 0.68 8.05 49.42
CA ILE A 8 1.43 7.86 48.18
C ILE A 8 0.38 7.57 47.09
N LEU A 9 0.12 8.56 46.23
CA LEU A 9 -0.57 8.35 44.96
C LEU A 9 0.25 7.31 44.18
N GLU A 10 -0.32 6.12 44.01
CA GLU A 10 0.24 5.07 43.17
C GLU A 10 0.59 5.67 41.79
N ASN A 11 1.77 5.30 41.29
CA ASN A 11 2.32 5.77 40.02
C ASN A 11 1.33 5.58 38.86
N GLU A 12 0.57 6.62 38.51
CA GLU A 12 -0.14 6.63 37.23
C GLU A 12 0.91 6.43 36.12
N PRO A 13 0.69 5.48 35.19
CA PRO A 13 1.61 5.29 34.07
C PRO A 13 1.69 6.60 33.30
N GLU A 14 2.89 7.19 33.27
CA GLU A 14 3.13 8.49 32.65
C GLU A 14 2.65 8.46 31.19
N ALA A 15 1.78 9.40 30.82
CA ALA A 15 1.08 9.39 29.53
C ALA A 15 2.05 9.34 28.33
N PRO A 16 1.70 8.62 27.25
CA PRO A 16 2.50 8.61 26.02
C PRO A 16 2.38 9.94 25.28
N VAL A 17 3.50 10.50 24.82
CA VAL A 17 3.55 11.84 24.17
C VAL A 17 4.11 11.81 22.74
N ALA A 18 4.10 10.64 22.10
CA ALA A 18 4.66 10.51 20.76
C ALA A 18 3.91 11.38 19.73
N ASN A 19 4.68 12.06 18.89
CA ASN A 19 4.22 12.78 17.70
C ASN A 19 5.34 12.84 16.66
N ASN A 20 5.01 13.10 15.39
CA ASN A 20 6.01 13.04 14.30
C ASN A 20 7.08 14.14 14.37
N SER A 21 6.97 15.12 15.29
CA SER A 21 8.00 16.14 15.53
C SER A 21 9.12 15.64 16.45
N LEU A 22 8.97 14.50 17.13
CA LEU A 22 10.01 13.93 17.97
C LEU A 22 11.16 13.34 17.15
N ARG A 23 12.36 13.29 17.74
CA ARG A 23 13.50 12.58 17.15
C ARG A 23 13.18 11.09 17.06
N VAL A 24 13.71 10.42 16.03
CA VAL A 24 13.40 9.00 15.71
C VAL A 24 13.50 8.06 16.92
N LYS A 25 14.56 8.19 17.73
CA LYS A 25 14.75 7.37 18.93
C LYS A 25 13.66 7.61 19.98
N ASP A 26 13.35 8.88 20.23
CA ASP A 26 12.36 9.29 21.23
C ASP A 26 10.94 8.92 20.75
N LEU A 27 10.66 9.13 19.46
CA LEU A 27 9.42 8.71 18.81
C LEU A 27 9.19 7.21 18.95
N TYR A 28 10.21 6.38 18.67
CA TYR A 28 10.13 4.95 18.85
C TYR A 28 9.84 4.58 20.30
N SER A 29 10.60 5.14 21.25
CA SER A 29 10.42 4.89 22.68
C SER A 29 9.01 5.25 23.16
N GLN A 30 8.49 6.41 22.74
CA GLN A 30 7.16 6.87 23.12
C GLN A 30 6.04 6.04 22.48
N ARG A 31 6.22 5.57 21.24
CA ARG A 31 5.26 4.66 20.58
C ARG A 31 5.21 3.28 21.24
N VAL A 32 6.35 2.77 21.73
CA VAL A 32 6.37 1.53 22.52
C VAL A 32 5.57 1.75 23.81
N LYS A 33 5.81 2.87 24.51
CA LYS A 33 5.07 3.24 25.72
C LYS A 33 3.55 3.34 25.49
N TYR A 34 3.13 3.96 24.38
CA TYR A 34 1.73 4.03 23.98
C TYR A 34 1.10 2.65 23.82
N LYS A 35 1.83 1.69 23.24
CA LYS A 35 1.32 0.33 23.07
C LYS A 35 1.23 -0.44 24.38
N GLU A 36 2.19 -0.23 25.27
CA GLU A 36 2.20 -0.85 26.60
C GLU A 36 1.12 -0.27 27.52
N SER A 37 0.66 0.97 27.26
CA SER A 37 -0.45 1.58 28.00
C SER A 37 -1.84 1.18 27.50
N LEU A 38 -1.94 0.39 26.42
CA LEU A 38 -3.21 -0.17 25.96
C LEU A 38 -3.64 -1.28 26.92
N ASN A 39 -4.74 -1.07 27.65
CA ASN A 39 -5.47 -2.19 28.24
C ASN A 39 -5.79 -3.20 27.14
N THR A 40 -5.51 -4.48 27.35
CA THR A 40 -5.71 -5.50 26.31
C THR A 40 -6.97 -6.31 26.52
N GLU A 41 -7.63 -6.14 27.66
CA GLU A 41 -8.80 -6.89 28.10
C GLU A 41 -9.78 -5.95 28.81
N ALA A 42 -11.05 -6.32 28.77
CA ALA A 42 -12.13 -5.72 29.53
C ALA A 42 -12.05 -6.08 31.02
N SER A 43 -12.88 -5.44 31.83
CA SER A 43 -12.94 -5.67 33.28
C SER A 43 -13.29 -7.13 33.64
N ASP A 44 -13.96 -7.86 32.75
CA ASP A 44 -14.30 -9.28 32.90
C ASP A 44 -13.22 -10.25 32.36
N GLY A 45 -12.08 -9.74 31.90
CA GLY A 45 -11.00 -10.51 31.28
C GLY A 45 -11.22 -10.81 29.79
N THR A 46 -12.27 -10.30 29.16
CA THR A 46 -12.50 -10.49 27.72
C THR A 46 -11.48 -9.69 26.91
N PRO A 47 -10.71 -10.33 26.00
CA PRO A 47 -9.73 -9.60 25.20
C PRO A 47 -10.37 -8.61 24.21
N TYR A 48 -9.86 -7.38 24.19
CA TYR A 48 -10.25 -6.39 23.21
C TYR A 48 -9.81 -6.78 21.80
N PRO A 49 -10.59 -6.44 20.76
CA PRO A 49 -10.33 -6.89 19.40
C PRO A 49 -9.29 -5.98 18.73
N PHE A 50 -8.11 -5.81 19.31
CA PHE A 50 -7.10 -4.94 18.69
C PHE A 50 -6.37 -5.60 17.51
N ILE A 51 -6.04 -4.79 16.49
CA ILE A 51 -5.15 -5.15 15.39
C ILE A 51 -4.02 -4.12 15.26
N ASP A 52 -2.79 -4.59 15.09
CA ASP A 52 -1.63 -3.69 14.86
C ASP A 52 -1.27 -3.68 13.37
N LEU A 53 -1.74 -2.67 12.64
CA LEU A 53 -1.46 -2.52 11.21
C LEU A 53 -0.04 -2.03 10.89
N TRP A 54 0.76 -1.62 11.87
CA TRP A 54 2.10 -1.10 11.61
C TRP A 54 3.18 -2.17 11.75
N TYR A 55 2.97 -3.15 12.64
CA TYR A 55 4.02 -4.11 13.00
C TYR A 55 3.59 -5.58 12.98
N ASP A 56 2.28 -5.89 13.01
CA ASP A 56 1.78 -7.27 12.91
C ASP A 56 1.02 -7.48 11.60
N LYS A 57 -0.09 -6.79 11.34
CA LYS A 57 -0.99 -7.04 10.19
C LYS A 57 -0.87 -6.00 9.09
N THR A 58 0.37 -5.67 8.72
CA THR A 58 0.71 -4.60 7.76
C THR A 58 0.05 -4.68 6.39
N GLN A 59 -0.39 -5.87 5.95
CA GLN A 59 -1.00 -6.11 4.64
C GLN A 59 -2.42 -6.70 4.75
N TYR A 60 -3.10 -6.47 5.89
CA TYR A 60 -4.46 -6.95 6.09
C TYR A 60 -5.40 -6.43 4.98
N GLY A 61 -6.16 -7.32 4.35
CA GLY A 61 -7.07 -6.99 3.25
C GLY A 61 -6.39 -6.60 1.93
N GLN A 62 -5.06 -6.46 1.90
CA GLN A 62 -4.29 -6.07 0.71
C GLN A 62 -3.70 -7.27 -0.03
N ILE A 63 -3.75 -8.46 0.56
CA ILE A 63 -3.27 -9.70 -0.05
C ILE A 63 -4.33 -10.80 -0.01
N ASP A 64 -4.38 -11.61 -1.07
CA ASP A 64 -5.20 -12.82 -1.10
C ASP A 64 -4.48 -14.03 -0.45
N ASP A 65 -5.19 -15.16 -0.39
CA ASP A 65 -4.70 -16.43 0.14
C ASP A 65 -3.46 -16.98 -0.57
N ASN A 66 -3.19 -16.52 -1.80
CA ASN A 66 -2.00 -16.88 -2.57
C ASN A 66 -0.90 -15.82 -2.46
N GLN A 67 -1.07 -14.84 -1.56
CA GLN A 67 -0.19 -13.68 -1.33
C GLN A 67 -0.03 -12.82 -2.60
N ASN A 68 -1.07 -12.74 -3.42
CA ASN A 68 -1.13 -11.74 -4.48
C ASN A 68 -1.62 -10.43 -3.89
N SER A 69 -1.03 -9.30 -4.28
CA SER A 69 -1.62 -8.01 -3.97
C SER A 69 -2.96 -7.85 -4.66
N VAL A 70 -3.94 -7.34 -3.91
CA VAL A 70 -5.32 -7.19 -4.31
C VAL A 70 -5.87 -5.83 -3.92
N TYR A 71 -6.94 -5.42 -4.60
CA TYR A 71 -7.72 -4.23 -4.28
C TYR A 71 -9.19 -4.51 -4.57
N PRO A 72 -10.14 -3.90 -3.85
CA PRO A 72 -11.55 -4.21 -3.97
C PRO A 72 -12.08 -3.78 -5.33
N SER A 73 -13.10 -4.49 -5.80
CA SER A 73 -13.93 -4.05 -6.90
C SER A 73 -14.93 -3.02 -6.39
N GLU A 74 -14.91 -1.85 -7.02
CA GLU A 74 -15.78 -0.72 -6.69
C GLU A 74 -17.27 -1.07 -6.82
N THR A 75 -17.63 -2.09 -7.59
CA THR A 75 -19.04 -2.54 -7.74
C THR A 75 -19.63 -3.16 -6.48
N ASN A 76 -18.78 -3.55 -5.52
CA ASN A 76 -19.21 -4.13 -4.25
C ASN A 76 -19.11 -3.13 -3.08
N LEU A 77 -18.72 -1.88 -3.38
CA LEU A 77 -18.75 -0.81 -2.40
C LEU A 77 -20.16 -0.23 -2.32
N VAL A 78 -20.59 0.05 -1.11
CA VAL A 78 -21.87 0.73 -0.82
C VAL A 78 -21.61 1.94 0.04
N MET A 79 -22.45 2.96 -0.14
CA MET A 79 -22.42 4.16 0.68
C MET A 79 -23.00 3.85 2.07
N LEU A 80 -22.19 4.09 3.11
CA LEU A 80 -22.59 3.98 4.51
C LEU A 80 -23.30 5.24 4.96
N VAL A 81 -22.68 6.40 4.68
CA VAL A 81 -23.20 7.77 4.79
C VAL A 81 -22.62 8.58 3.62
N ASP A 82 -23.07 9.82 3.41
CA ASP A 82 -22.58 10.66 2.31
C ASP A 82 -21.04 10.75 2.34
N GLY A 83 -20.40 10.47 1.20
CA GLY A 83 -18.95 10.43 1.06
C GLY A 83 -18.21 9.23 1.68
N VAL A 84 -18.86 8.38 2.48
CA VAL A 84 -18.21 7.23 3.14
C VAL A 84 -18.68 5.92 2.51
N MET A 85 -17.78 5.23 1.80
CA MET A 85 -18.06 3.94 1.18
C MET A 85 -17.27 2.80 1.82
N VAL A 86 -17.86 1.61 1.93
CA VAL A 86 -17.19 0.37 2.37
C VAL A 86 -17.79 -0.82 1.65
N LEU A 87 -17.22 -2.02 1.80
CA LEU A 87 -17.84 -3.23 1.27
C LEU A 87 -19.23 -3.47 1.89
N ASP A 88 -20.15 -4.00 1.10
CA ASP A 88 -21.56 -4.22 1.49
C ASP A 88 -21.76 -4.90 2.86
N PHE A 89 -21.04 -5.98 3.15
CA PHE A 89 -21.12 -6.72 4.40
C PHE A 89 -20.52 -5.94 5.57
N VAL A 90 -19.55 -5.07 5.32
CA VAL A 90 -18.94 -4.18 6.32
C VAL A 90 -19.96 -3.09 6.69
N ALA A 91 -20.66 -2.53 5.71
CA ALA A 91 -21.73 -1.58 5.95
C ALA A 91 -22.89 -2.21 6.76
N SER A 92 -23.29 -3.45 6.42
CA SER A 92 -24.33 -4.18 7.19
C SER A 92 -23.92 -4.43 8.64
N ALA A 93 -22.67 -4.87 8.86
CA ALA A 93 -22.13 -5.11 10.19
C ALA A 93 -22.12 -3.81 11.02
N PHE A 94 -21.65 -2.71 10.41
CA PHE A 94 -21.58 -1.42 11.09
C PHE A 94 -22.97 -0.87 11.43
N LYS A 95 -23.95 -0.93 10.50
CA LYS A 95 -25.32 -0.48 10.76
C LYS A 95 -25.94 -1.22 11.96
N SER A 96 -25.75 -2.53 12.02
CA SER A 96 -26.24 -3.36 13.13
C SER A 96 -25.53 -3.02 14.46
N MET A 97 -24.22 -2.73 14.40
CA MET A 97 -23.45 -2.25 15.55
C MET A 97 -23.97 -0.89 16.06
N SER A 98 -24.18 0.08 15.16
CA SER A 98 -24.70 1.41 15.49
C SER A 98 -26.14 1.37 16.02
N GLU A 99 -26.97 0.45 15.56
CA GLU A 99 -28.30 0.19 16.12
C GLU A 99 -28.20 -0.27 17.58
N LYS A 100 -27.32 -1.25 17.86
CA LYS A 100 -27.12 -1.71 19.24
C LYS A 100 -26.55 -0.64 20.14
N TRP A 101 -25.62 0.18 19.63
CA TRP A 101 -25.07 1.31 20.36
C TRP A 101 -26.15 2.31 20.79
N ARG A 102 -27.06 2.67 19.87
CA ARG A 102 -28.20 3.55 20.15
C ARG A 102 -29.18 2.94 21.15
N GLU A 103 -29.41 1.64 21.09
CA GLU A 103 -30.23 0.92 22.09
C GLU A 103 -29.59 1.06 23.49
N MET A 104 -28.29 0.76 23.62
CA MET A 104 -27.57 0.89 24.90
C MET A 104 -27.59 2.33 25.42
N GLN A 105 -27.47 3.32 24.54
CA GLN A 105 -27.61 4.73 24.89
C GLN A 105 -29.02 5.06 25.41
N SER A 106 -30.07 4.56 24.75
CA SER A 106 -31.47 4.77 25.18
C SER A 106 -31.79 4.12 26.52
N MET A 107 -31.09 3.04 26.88
CA MET A 107 -31.19 2.37 28.17
C MET A 107 -30.39 3.06 29.29
N GLY A 108 -29.61 4.10 28.97
CA GLY A 108 -28.74 4.78 29.93
C GLY A 108 -27.53 3.95 30.36
N ILE A 109 -27.12 2.96 29.56
CA ILE A 109 -25.93 2.13 29.83
C ILE A 109 -24.65 2.92 29.49
N LEU A 110 -24.70 3.77 28.46
CA LEU A 110 -23.55 4.54 27.98
C LEU A 110 -23.52 5.94 28.61
N ALA A 111 -22.31 6.44 28.87
CA ALA A 111 -22.10 7.80 29.30
C ALA A 111 -22.57 8.79 28.19
N PRO A 112 -23.24 9.90 28.55
CA PRO A 112 -23.84 10.83 27.58
C PRO A 112 -22.84 11.83 26.97
N VAL A 113 -21.54 11.67 27.28
CA VAL A 113 -20.43 12.53 26.89
C VAL A 113 -19.27 11.68 26.34
N GLY A 114 -18.22 12.33 25.87
CA GLY A 114 -17.06 11.65 25.29
C GLY A 114 -17.13 11.55 23.77
N LEU A 115 -16.04 11.06 23.18
CA LEU A 115 -15.90 10.89 21.75
C LEU A 115 -16.76 9.73 21.24
N LEU A 116 -16.90 8.69 22.07
CA LEU A 116 -17.69 7.49 21.76
C LEU A 116 -19.18 7.62 22.11
N LYS A 117 -19.65 8.82 22.48
CA LYS A 117 -21.08 9.09 22.71
C LYS A 117 -21.93 8.64 21.52
N GLU A 118 -21.44 8.84 20.30
CA GLU A 118 -22.10 8.44 19.06
C GLU A 118 -21.08 7.84 18.10
N LEU A 119 -21.47 6.79 17.37
CA LEU A 119 -20.62 6.15 16.37
C LEU A 119 -20.90 6.77 14.99
N VAL A 120 -20.31 7.93 14.73
CA VAL A 120 -20.48 8.66 13.47
C VAL A 120 -19.36 8.28 12.50
N PRO A 121 -19.65 7.65 11.34
CA PRO A 121 -18.63 7.43 10.31
C PRO A 121 -18.17 8.76 9.71
N ASP A 122 -16.87 8.92 9.54
CA ASP A 122 -16.24 10.13 8.98
C ASP A 122 -15.42 9.81 7.72
N ALA A 123 -14.76 8.64 7.67
CA ALA A 123 -14.04 8.20 6.49
C ALA A 123 -14.20 6.70 6.22
N GLY A 124 -14.04 6.34 4.95
CA GLY A 124 -14.14 4.98 4.42
C GLY A 124 -13.15 4.75 3.29
N TRP A 125 -13.53 3.91 2.33
CA TRP A 125 -12.73 3.57 1.17
C TRP A 125 -12.30 4.80 0.35
N TYR A 126 -11.04 4.78 -0.08
CA TYR A 126 -10.52 5.69 -1.10
C TYR A 126 -9.93 4.90 -2.27
N SER A 127 -9.83 5.55 -3.43
CA SER A 127 -9.42 4.89 -4.66
C SER A 127 -7.93 4.59 -4.68
N ILE A 128 -7.58 3.30 -4.77
CA ILE A 128 -6.20 2.88 -5.05
C ILE A 128 -5.71 3.37 -6.42
N HIS A 129 -6.63 3.64 -7.35
CA HIS A 129 -6.28 4.13 -8.68
C HIS A 129 -5.74 5.55 -8.62
N GLU A 130 -6.37 6.40 -7.80
CA GLU A 130 -5.94 7.77 -7.56
C GLU A 130 -4.61 7.81 -6.80
N GLU A 131 -4.49 7.08 -5.70
CA GLU A 131 -3.24 6.99 -4.93
C GLU A 131 -2.06 6.47 -5.78
N TYR A 132 -2.31 5.45 -6.60
CA TYR A 132 -1.31 4.95 -7.53
C TYR A 132 -0.96 5.97 -8.61
N HIS A 133 -1.93 6.76 -9.08
CA HIS A 133 -1.69 7.83 -10.04
C HIS A 133 -0.79 8.92 -9.46
N LEU A 134 -1.11 9.44 -8.27
CA LEU A 134 -0.29 10.41 -7.55
C LEU A 134 1.13 9.88 -7.30
N HIS A 135 1.25 8.61 -6.90
CA HIS A 135 2.56 7.99 -6.76
C HIS A 135 3.32 7.89 -8.09
N MET A 136 2.65 7.67 -9.22
CA MET A 136 3.29 7.70 -10.53
C MET A 136 3.73 9.10 -10.97
N GLU A 137 3.03 10.16 -10.54
CA GLU A 137 3.48 11.55 -10.71
C GLU A 137 4.78 11.82 -9.94
N ASP A 138 4.87 11.34 -8.69
CA ASP A 138 6.10 11.40 -7.89
C ASP A 138 7.26 10.65 -8.55
N VAL A 139 7.00 9.46 -9.09
CA VAL A 139 7.99 8.68 -9.85
C VAL A 139 8.45 9.46 -11.08
N PHE A 140 7.52 10.12 -11.79
CA PHE A 140 7.87 10.94 -12.94
C PHE A 140 8.72 12.15 -12.58
N ALA A 141 8.39 12.87 -11.51
CA ALA A 141 9.18 13.99 -11.03
C ALA A 141 10.61 13.57 -10.64
N ASP A 142 10.75 12.43 -9.95
CA ASP A 142 12.05 11.86 -9.61
C ASP A 142 12.82 11.40 -10.86
N PHE A 143 12.13 10.79 -11.84
CA PHE A 143 12.72 10.45 -13.12
C PHE A 143 13.21 11.68 -13.88
N GLN A 144 12.46 12.78 -13.91
CA GLN A 144 12.91 14.01 -14.57
C GLN A 144 14.20 14.54 -13.93
N THR A 145 14.30 14.47 -12.61
CA THR A 145 15.52 14.85 -11.88
C THR A 145 16.69 13.94 -12.26
N TYR A 146 16.46 12.62 -12.30
CA TYR A 146 17.44 11.65 -12.75
C TYR A 146 17.88 11.89 -14.21
N ALA A 147 16.93 12.15 -15.10
CA ALA A 147 17.18 12.41 -16.51
C ALA A 147 18.03 13.67 -16.74
N ARG A 148 17.82 14.74 -15.96
CA ARG A 148 18.64 15.95 -16.08
C ARG A 148 20.05 15.78 -15.52
N SER A 149 20.20 14.93 -14.51
CA SER A 149 21.52 14.66 -13.94
C SER A 149 22.44 14.01 -14.99
N GLU A 150 23.69 14.47 -15.05
CA GLU A 150 24.72 14.02 -16.00
C GLU A 150 24.33 14.18 -17.49
N GLY A 151 23.41 15.08 -17.82
CA GLY A 151 23.03 15.36 -19.22
C GLY A 151 22.32 14.20 -19.92
N ARG A 152 21.75 13.23 -19.19
CA ARG A 152 21.07 12.06 -19.80
C ARG A 152 19.88 12.49 -20.68
N SER A 153 19.23 13.60 -20.35
CA SER A 153 18.17 14.22 -21.14
C SER A 153 18.58 14.57 -22.55
N ASP A 154 19.87 14.86 -22.75
CA ASP A 154 20.39 15.22 -24.07
C ASP A 154 20.39 14.06 -25.06
N THR A 155 20.32 12.83 -24.53
CA THR A 155 20.28 11.60 -25.33
C THR A 155 18.86 11.18 -25.72
N MET A 156 17.82 11.80 -25.14
CA MET A 156 16.42 11.38 -25.32
C MET A 156 15.73 12.17 -26.44
N ILE A 157 15.86 11.74 -27.69
CA ILE A 157 15.21 12.40 -28.85
C ILE A 157 13.87 11.74 -29.18
N SER A 158 13.78 10.43 -28.99
CA SER A 158 12.61 9.60 -29.26
C SER A 158 12.09 8.92 -28.00
N ILE A 159 10.90 8.33 -28.08
CA ILE A 159 10.36 7.49 -26.99
C ILE A 159 11.24 6.26 -26.74
N GLN A 160 11.92 5.74 -27.77
CA GLN A 160 12.84 4.62 -27.64
C GLN A 160 14.06 5.02 -26.80
N ASP A 161 14.60 6.22 -27.02
CA ASP A 161 15.70 6.76 -26.21
C ASP A 161 15.25 7.05 -24.78
N TYR A 162 14.04 7.58 -24.62
CA TYR A 162 13.41 7.74 -23.32
C TYR A 162 13.34 6.40 -22.57
N MET A 163 12.88 5.34 -23.21
CA MET A 163 12.79 4.01 -22.59
C MET A 163 14.16 3.42 -22.25
N LYS A 164 15.23 3.71 -23.02
CA LYS A 164 16.61 3.33 -22.67
C LYS A 164 17.04 4.00 -21.34
N VAL A 165 16.80 5.31 -21.21
CA VAL A 165 17.13 6.06 -19.98
C VAL A 165 16.23 5.63 -18.82
N PHE A 166 14.93 5.44 -19.06
CA PHE A 166 13.98 4.96 -18.05
C PHE A 166 14.32 3.56 -17.54
N THR A 167 14.78 2.65 -18.40
CA THR A 167 15.27 1.33 -17.98
C THR A 167 16.46 1.45 -17.03
N SER A 168 17.34 2.42 -17.25
CA SER A 168 18.48 2.72 -16.35
C SER A 168 18.01 3.31 -15.02
N TYR A 169 16.99 4.17 -15.06
CA TYR A 169 16.32 4.69 -13.86
C TYR A 169 15.72 3.58 -13.01
N VAL A 170 15.00 2.63 -13.61
CA VAL A 170 14.46 1.43 -12.94
C VAL A 170 15.57 0.66 -12.24
N ALA A 171 16.70 0.45 -12.92
CA ALA A 171 17.84 -0.25 -12.35
C ALA A 171 18.44 0.45 -11.12
N ALA A 172 18.38 1.78 -11.08
CA ALA A 172 18.98 2.61 -10.04
C ALA A 172 18.04 2.89 -8.85
N ARG A 173 16.71 2.96 -9.07
CA ARG A 173 15.74 3.40 -8.06
C ARG A 173 14.84 2.29 -7.53
N CYS A 174 14.64 1.19 -8.26
CA CYS A 174 13.96 0.04 -7.68
C CYS A 174 14.94 -0.73 -6.77
N PRO A 175 14.49 -1.23 -5.61
CA PRO A 175 13.10 -1.39 -5.16
C PRO A 175 12.51 -0.23 -4.33
N GLU A 176 13.19 0.92 -4.22
CA GLU A 176 12.73 2.04 -3.38
C GLU A 176 11.57 2.82 -4.00
N LYS A 177 11.54 2.92 -5.33
CA LYS A 177 10.45 3.51 -6.11
C LYS A 177 9.72 2.39 -6.86
N PRO A 178 8.65 1.80 -6.29
CA PRO A 178 7.83 0.84 -7.04
C PRO A 178 7.15 1.58 -8.20
N ILE A 179 6.99 0.93 -9.34
CA ILE A 179 6.35 1.48 -10.54
C ILE A 179 5.09 0.70 -10.87
N THR A 180 5.06 -0.61 -10.68
CA THR A 180 3.86 -1.43 -10.89
C THR A 180 2.89 -1.26 -9.73
N ARG A 181 1.58 -1.34 -10.00
CA ARG A 181 0.56 -1.28 -8.96
C ARG A 181 0.72 -2.43 -7.99
N SER A 182 1.11 -3.61 -8.48
CA SER A 182 1.39 -4.76 -7.63
C SER A 182 2.45 -4.48 -6.57
N SER A 183 3.55 -3.81 -6.91
CA SER A 183 4.59 -3.42 -5.94
C SER A 183 4.18 -2.22 -5.09
N PHE A 184 3.44 -1.28 -5.65
CA PHE A 184 2.91 -0.13 -4.90
C PHE A 184 2.00 -0.61 -3.75
N LEU A 185 1.09 -1.54 -4.02
CA LEU A 185 0.20 -2.14 -3.01
C LEU A 185 0.92 -2.89 -1.89
N PHE A 186 2.14 -3.38 -2.13
CA PHE A 186 2.97 -3.97 -1.08
C PHE A 186 3.76 -2.93 -0.27
N SER A 187 3.86 -1.71 -0.77
CA SER A 187 4.62 -0.65 -0.12
C SER A 187 3.86 -0.05 1.07
N GLN A 188 4.59 0.55 2.00
CA GLN A 188 4.05 1.29 3.14
C GLN A 188 3.32 2.59 2.74
N LYS A 189 3.26 2.90 1.45
CA LYS A 189 2.52 4.05 0.92
C LYS A 189 1.03 3.79 0.77
N THR A 190 0.58 2.56 1.02
CA THR A 190 -0.85 2.23 0.98
C THR A 190 -1.42 2.17 2.37
N ASN A 191 -2.69 2.51 2.48
CA ASN A 191 -3.41 2.55 3.75
C ASN A 191 -4.57 1.53 3.71
N ILE A 192 -4.95 1.02 4.88
CA ILE A 192 -6.01 0.03 5.04
C ILE A 192 -7.36 0.45 4.44
N MET A 193 -7.69 1.74 4.37
CA MET A 193 -9.01 2.13 3.86
C MET A 193 -9.19 1.77 2.38
N SER A 194 -8.11 1.70 1.59
CA SER A 194 -8.14 1.22 0.19
C SER A 194 -8.70 -0.20 0.03
N THR A 195 -8.76 -0.98 1.10
CA THR A 195 -9.29 -2.35 1.09
C THR A 195 -10.82 -2.41 1.13
N GLY A 196 -11.50 -1.33 1.52
CA GLY A 196 -12.94 -1.31 1.75
C GLY A 196 -13.39 -2.03 3.03
N LEU A 197 -12.44 -2.46 3.87
CA LEU A 197 -12.69 -3.17 5.14
C LEU A 197 -12.67 -2.26 6.36
N ALA A 198 -12.33 -0.99 6.22
CA ALA A 198 -12.12 -0.08 7.35
C ALA A 198 -13.09 1.11 7.31
N ILE A 199 -13.49 1.54 8.51
CA ILE A 199 -14.31 2.72 8.78
C ILE A 199 -13.57 3.53 9.83
N GLU A 200 -13.43 4.83 9.62
CA GLU A 200 -13.00 5.76 10.67
C GLU A 200 -14.22 6.48 11.23
N LEU A 201 -14.30 6.52 12.55
CA LEU A 201 -15.29 7.30 13.28
C LEU A 201 -14.81 8.75 13.39
N ALA A 202 -15.75 9.70 13.48
CA ALA A 202 -15.45 11.10 13.65
C ALA A 202 -14.54 11.35 14.87
N HIS A 203 -13.42 12.03 14.66
CA HIS A 203 -12.39 12.26 15.67
C HIS A 203 -11.91 13.74 15.68
N PRO A 204 -12.82 14.71 15.85
CA PRO A 204 -12.53 16.12 15.66
C PRO A 204 -11.35 16.60 16.51
N GLY A 205 -10.32 17.13 15.84
CA GLY A 205 -9.14 17.68 16.51
C GLY A 205 -8.15 16.65 17.07
N ILE A 206 -8.28 15.36 16.70
CA ILE A 206 -7.36 14.29 17.13
C ILE A 206 -6.50 13.86 15.92
N PRO A 207 -5.20 14.23 15.89
CA PRO A 207 -4.29 13.79 14.84
C PRO A 207 -3.92 12.31 14.97
N HIS A 208 -3.74 11.62 13.84
CA HIS A 208 -3.29 10.22 13.81
C HIS A 208 -1.92 10.00 14.48
N ASP A 209 -1.02 10.98 14.39
CA ASP A 209 0.35 10.87 14.87
C ASP A 209 0.52 11.25 16.34
N ASN A 210 -0.50 11.83 16.98
CA ASN A 210 -0.42 12.28 18.36
C ASN A 210 -0.97 11.23 19.33
N ASP A 211 -0.06 10.48 19.95
CA ASP A 211 -0.40 9.38 20.87
C ASP A 211 -1.08 9.88 22.15
N TYR A 212 -0.71 11.07 22.65
CA TYR A 212 -1.34 11.66 23.83
C TYR A 212 -2.82 11.97 23.59
N SER A 213 -3.13 12.62 22.46
CA SER A 213 -4.52 12.97 22.11
C SER A 213 -5.38 11.73 21.93
N LYS A 214 -4.87 10.70 21.25
CA LYS A 214 -5.58 9.42 21.08
C LYS A 214 -5.81 8.73 22.42
N TRP A 215 -4.78 8.67 23.26
CA TRP A 215 -4.87 8.04 24.57
C TRP A 215 -5.89 8.75 25.46
N LYS A 216 -5.79 10.07 25.59
CA LYS A 216 -6.65 10.86 26.46
C LYS A 216 -8.11 10.89 25.99
N ALA A 217 -8.35 11.07 24.69
CA ALA A 217 -9.70 11.32 24.19
C ALA A 217 -10.51 10.04 23.96
N LEU A 218 -9.83 8.90 23.73
CA LEU A 218 -10.49 7.68 23.31
C LEU A 218 -10.21 6.50 24.23
N LEU A 219 -8.95 6.27 24.63
CA LEU A 219 -8.62 5.13 25.51
C LEU A 219 -9.01 5.37 26.97
N GLN A 220 -9.19 6.62 27.35
CA GLN A 220 -9.73 7.04 28.66
C GLN A 220 -11.21 7.43 28.59
N ASP A 221 -11.87 7.22 27.45
CA ASP A 221 -13.32 7.45 27.31
C ASP A 221 -14.07 6.39 28.15
N GLU A 222 -15.03 6.84 28.96
CA GLU A 222 -15.85 5.95 29.82
C GLU A 222 -16.58 4.86 29.01
N ASN A 223 -16.87 5.12 27.74
CA ASN A 223 -17.55 4.18 26.86
C ASN A 223 -16.57 3.24 26.11
N PHE A 224 -15.25 3.34 26.30
CA PHE A 224 -14.27 2.59 25.51
C PHE A 224 -14.40 1.07 25.69
N GLU A 225 -14.58 0.59 26.91
CA GLU A 225 -14.75 -0.86 27.18
C GLU A 225 -15.99 -1.39 26.44
N ALA A 226 -17.13 -0.70 26.58
CA ALA A 226 -18.35 -1.05 25.87
C ALA A 226 -18.16 -1.02 24.34
N PHE A 227 -17.47 0.00 23.82
CA PHE A 227 -17.16 0.12 22.40
C PHE A 227 -16.33 -1.06 21.89
N ALA A 228 -15.28 -1.44 22.62
CA ALA A 228 -14.41 -2.55 22.24
C ALA A 228 -15.13 -3.90 22.28
N LEU A 229 -15.99 -4.13 23.27
CA LEU A 229 -16.81 -5.34 23.37
C LEU A 229 -17.86 -5.42 22.26
N ILE A 230 -18.54 -4.31 21.96
CA ILE A 230 -19.51 -4.25 20.87
C ILE A 230 -18.81 -4.39 19.51
N ALA A 231 -17.67 -3.73 19.28
CA ALA A 231 -16.88 -3.91 18.07
C ALA A 231 -16.54 -5.40 17.86
N ARG A 232 -16.07 -6.08 18.91
CA ARG A 232 -15.80 -7.52 18.88
C ARG A 232 -17.04 -8.33 18.54
N GLN A 233 -18.17 -8.05 19.19
CA GLN A 233 -19.44 -8.76 18.99
C GLN A 233 -19.90 -8.68 17.53
N TYR A 234 -19.73 -7.52 16.89
CA TYR A 234 -20.12 -7.28 15.50
C TYR A 234 -19.03 -7.62 14.47
N GLY A 235 -17.92 -8.20 14.93
CA GLY A 235 -16.87 -8.72 14.06
C GLY A 235 -15.90 -7.65 13.55
N PHE A 236 -15.68 -6.59 14.31
CA PHE A 236 -14.67 -5.57 14.03
C PHE A 236 -13.45 -5.72 14.93
N TYR A 237 -12.29 -5.43 14.36
CA TYR A 237 -11.09 -5.05 15.07
C TYR A 237 -11.03 -3.53 15.29
N ILE A 238 -10.26 -3.10 16.29
CA ILE A 238 -9.86 -1.73 16.54
C ILE A 238 -8.38 -1.57 16.18
N ASP A 239 -8.03 -0.58 15.35
CA ASP A 239 -6.63 -0.31 15.03
C ASP A 239 -5.89 0.25 16.24
N LYS A 240 -4.85 -0.46 16.71
CA LYS A 240 -4.03 -0.01 17.84
C LYS A 240 -3.44 1.37 17.60
N ASN A 241 -3.09 1.71 16.37
CA ASN A 241 -2.40 2.95 16.05
C ASN A 241 -3.36 4.12 15.78
N ALA A 242 -4.65 3.83 15.59
CA ALA A 242 -5.73 4.79 15.38
C ALA A 242 -7.04 4.22 15.94
N PRO A 243 -7.29 4.27 17.27
CA PRO A 243 -8.37 3.47 17.88
C PRO A 243 -9.80 3.89 17.50
N PHE A 244 -9.96 5.02 16.81
CA PHE A 244 -11.21 5.46 16.17
C PHE A 244 -11.47 4.76 14.83
N ARG A 245 -10.57 3.88 14.38
CA ARG A 245 -10.70 3.09 13.15
C ARG A 245 -11.14 1.67 13.47
N LEU A 246 -12.31 1.31 12.95
CA LEU A 246 -12.84 -0.05 12.94
C LEU A 246 -12.41 -0.78 11.65
N ILE A 247 -11.99 -2.03 11.78
CA ILE A 247 -11.54 -2.86 10.66
C ILE A 247 -12.30 -4.18 10.70
N ALA A 248 -13.02 -4.52 9.63
CA ALA A 248 -13.78 -5.76 9.58
C ALA A 248 -12.87 -6.98 9.77
N ASN A 249 -13.11 -7.76 10.83
CA ASN A 249 -12.43 -9.01 11.09
C ASN A 249 -13.06 -10.12 10.22
N ILE A 250 -12.58 -10.26 8.99
CA ILE A 250 -13.07 -11.24 7.99
C ILE A 250 -12.97 -12.72 8.43
N ASN A 251 -12.30 -12.99 9.56
CA ASN A 251 -12.17 -14.31 10.15
C ASN A 251 -13.09 -14.53 11.37
N SER A 252 -13.77 -13.50 11.86
CA SER A 252 -14.74 -13.66 12.95
C SER A 252 -16.00 -14.34 12.43
N GLU A 253 -16.59 -15.21 13.26
CA GLU A 253 -17.84 -15.90 12.92
C GLU A 253 -18.97 -14.89 12.63
N THR A 254 -19.06 -13.81 13.42
CA THR A 254 -20.05 -12.76 13.20
C THR A 254 -19.86 -12.04 11.87
N MET A 255 -18.64 -11.63 11.51
CA MET A 255 -18.38 -11.00 10.22
C MET A 255 -18.65 -11.96 9.06
N GLN A 256 -18.30 -13.24 9.23
CA GLN A 256 -18.60 -14.28 8.24
C GLN A 256 -20.10 -14.50 8.06
N ALA A 257 -20.92 -14.30 9.10
CA ALA A 257 -22.37 -14.32 8.98
C ALA A 257 -22.89 -13.19 8.07
N TYR A 258 -22.36 -11.96 8.21
CA TYR A 258 -22.66 -10.87 7.29
C TYR A 258 -22.18 -11.17 5.86
N MET A 259 -20.94 -11.65 5.71
CA MET A 259 -20.38 -12.07 4.41
C MET A 259 -21.25 -13.14 3.72
N LYS A 260 -21.77 -14.11 4.48
CA LYS A 260 -22.62 -15.20 3.96
C LYS A 260 -23.93 -14.69 3.37
N TYR A 261 -24.52 -13.63 3.94
CA TYR A 261 -25.70 -12.99 3.39
C TYR A 261 -25.48 -12.49 1.94
N TYR A 262 -24.27 -12.01 1.66
CA TYR A 262 -23.83 -11.60 0.31
C TYR A 262 -23.26 -12.75 -0.53
N GLY A 263 -23.47 -14.00 -0.11
CA GLY A 263 -23.00 -15.19 -0.81
C GLY A 263 -21.48 -15.37 -0.78
N ILE A 264 -20.81 -14.85 0.25
CA ILE A 264 -19.37 -15.00 0.49
C ILE A 264 -19.14 -15.97 1.66
N ASN A 265 -18.62 -17.15 1.34
CA ASN A 265 -18.31 -18.22 2.28
C ASN A 265 -16.81 -18.27 2.51
N GLY A 266 -16.35 -17.47 3.49
CA GLY A 266 -14.95 -17.40 3.92
C GLY A 266 -14.07 -16.47 3.07
N THR A 267 -12.82 -16.33 3.51
CA THR A 267 -11.85 -15.36 2.98
C THR A 267 -11.45 -15.64 1.53
N THR A 268 -11.31 -16.91 1.15
CA THR A 268 -10.98 -17.29 -0.23
C THR A 268 -12.02 -16.77 -1.20
N GLN A 269 -13.31 -16.92 -0.87
CA GLN A 269 -14.39 -16.46 -1.73
C GLN A 269 -14.49 -14.93 -1.74
N LEU A 270 -14.19 -14.27 -0.61
CA LEU A 270 -14.10 -12.81 -0.52
C LEU A 270 -13.12 -12.28 -1.56
N PHE A 271 -11.84 -12.67 -1.49
CA PHE A 271 -10.83 -12.16 -2.43
C PHE A 271 -11.08 -12.59 -3.88
N ARG A 272 -11.75 -13.72 -4.10
CA ARG A 272 -12.10 -14.17 -5.46
C ARG A 272 -13.23 -13.36 -6.09
N LYS A 273 -14.25 -12.99 -5.33
CA LYS A 273 -15.45 -12.30 -5.83
C LYS A 273 -15.35 -10.78 -5.73
N TYR A 274 -14.77 -10.29 -4.64
CA TYR A 274 -14.83 -8.88 -4.26
C TYR A 274 -13.56 -8.11 -4.63
N TYR A 275 -12.49 -8.78 -5.01
CA TYR A 275 -11.20 -8.14 -5.26
C TYR A 275 -10.62 -8.48 -6.63
N TYR A 276 -9.84 -7.54 -7.16
CA TYR A 276 -9.00 -7.74 -8.33
C TYR A 276 -7.57 -8.05 -7.91
N LYS A 277 -6.90 -8.92 -8.67
CA LYS A 277 -5.46 -9.14 -8.55
C LYS A 277 -4.71 -8.03 -9.27
N ALA A 278 -3.83 -7.33 -8.57
CA ALA A 278 -3.09 -6.17 -9.09
C ALA A 278 -2.34 -6.48 -10.39
N TYR A 279 -1.61 -7.60 -10.41
CA TYR A 279 -0.78 -7.99 -11.55
C TYR A 279 -1.56 -8.19 -12.85
N ALA A 280 -2.88 -8.45 -12.78
CA ALA A 280 -3.69 -8.70 -13.96
C ALA A 280 -3.81 -7.48 -14.88
N LYS A 281 -3.56 -6.27 -14.36
CA LYS A 281 -3.68 -5.01 -15.12
C LYS A 281 -2.37 -4.23 -15.23
N ASP A 282 -1.32 -4.60 -14.49
CA ASP A 282 -0.06 -3.84 -14.47
C ASP A 282 0.52 -3.60 -15.88
N MET A 283 0.71 -4.65 -16.66
CA MET A 283 1.38 -4.53 -17.98
C MET A 283 0.57 -3.69 -18.96
N ILE A 284 -0.76 -3.83 -18.95
CA ILE A 284 -1.66 -3.08 -19.83
C ILE A 284 -1.67 -1.60 -19.42
N ALA A 285 -1.60 -1.30 -18.11
CA ALA A 285 -1.56 0.06 -17.61
C ALA A 285 -0.19 0.75 -17.85
N LEU A 286 0.91 -0.01 -17.89
CA LEU A 286 2.26 0.53 -17.97
C LEU A 286 2.52 1.33 -19.25
N ALA A 287 2.07 0.83 -20.40
CA ALA A 287 2.27 1.50 -21.69
C ALA A 287 1.65 2.92 -21.72
N PRO A 288 0.35 3.12 -21.38
CA PRO A 288 -0.24 4.45 -21.26
C PRO A 288 0.52 5.40 -20.33
N TYR A 289 1.00 4.93 -19.16
CA TYR A 289 1.81 5.75 -18.27
C TYR A 289 3.13 6.17 -18.93
N MET A 290 3.86 5.24 -19.54
CA MET A 290 5.13 5.54 -20.20
C MET A 290 4.94 6.51 -21.38
N THR A 291 3.87 6.35 -22.16
CA THR A 291 3.50 7.31 -23.22
C THR A 291 3.25 8.70 -22.65
N SER A 292 2.42 8.79 -21.60
CA SER A 292 2.08 10.07 -20.97
C SER A 292 3.33 10.77 -20.43
N MET A 293 4.20 10.03 -19.76
CA MET A 293 5.46 10.55 -19.24
C MET A 293 6.41 11.03 -20.35
N TRP A 294 6.52 10.30 -21.46
CA TRP A 294 7.27 10.76 -22.64
C TRP A 294 6.69 12.05 -23.22
N ASN A 295 5.38 12.09 -23.46
CA ASN A 295 4.73 13.24 -24.07
C ASN A 295 4.84 14.49 -23.19
N SER A 296 4.71 14.33 -21.87
CA SER A 296 4.96 15.40 -20.90
C SER A 296 6.42 15.86 -20.95
N PHE A 297 7.39 14.93 -20.99
CA PHE A 297 8.81 15.26 -21.12
C PHE A 297 9.11 16.01 -22.42
N ALA A 298 8.65 15.52 -23.56
CA ALA A 298 8.83 16.17 -24.86
C ALA A 298 8.17 17.56 -24.92
N THR A 299 7.07 17.76 -24.19
CA THR A 299 6.41 19.07 -24.09
C THR A 299 7.23 20.04 -23.22
N SER A 300 7.72 19.59 -22.07
CA SER A 300 8.56 20.43 -21.19
C SER A 300 9.94 20.71 -21.78
N PHE A 301 10.45 19.81 -22.62
CA PHE A 301 11.76 19.91 -23.27
C PHE A 301 11.61 19.70 -24.78
N PRO A 302 11.11 20.68 -25.54
CA PRO A 302 10.78 20.49 -26.95
C PRO A 302 12.00 20.30 -27.84
N PHE A 303 13.15 20.89 -27.50
CA PHE A 303 14.33 20.87 -28.38
C PHE A 303 15.50 20.11 -27.77
N GLN A 304 16.18 19.33 -28.61
CA GLN A 304 17.52 18.82 -28.34
C GLN A 304 18.54 19.53 -29.22
N ARG A 305 19.61 20.09 -28.63
CA ARG A 305 20.72 20.66 -29.40
C ARG A 305 21.76 19.57 -29.64
N ILE A 306 22.09 19.34 -30.91
CA ILE A 306 23.14 18.41 -31.32
C ILE A 306 24.21 19.19 -32.06
N THR A 307 25.45 19.10 -31.56
CA THR A 307 26.63 19.67 -32.20
C THR A 307 27.28 18.60 -33.07
N TYR A 308 27.38 18.87 -34.37
CA TYR A 308 27.99 17.97 -35.34
C TYR A 308 29.51 18.16 -35.36
N SER A 309 30.23 17.10 -35.75
CA SER A 309 31.68 17.17 -36.01
C SER A 309 32.00 18.02 -37.24
N GLU A 310 31.04 18.15 -38.17
CA GLU A 310 31.13 19.04 -39.32
C GLU A 310 31.21 20.51 -38.88
N ARG A 311 32.08 21.25 -39.56
CA ARG A 311 32.24 22.69 -39.39
C ARG A 311 31.58 23.44 -40.53
N ASP A 312 31.05 24.62 -40.24
CA ASP A 312 30.56 25.52 -41.28
C ASP A 312 31.72 26.10 -42.11
N ASN A 313 31.37 26.90 -43.13
CA ASN A 313 32.35 27.56 -44.01
C ASN A 313 33.27 28.55 -43.28
N HIS A 314 33.01 28.84 -42.00
CA HIS A 314 33.81 29.72 -41.15
C HIS A 314 34.59 28.94 -40.07
N GLY A 315 34.57 27.60 -40.10
CA GLY A 315 35.27 26.76 -39.15
C GLY A 315 34.57 26.59 -37.79
N ASN A 316 33.32 27.06 -37.63
CA ASN A 316 32.54 26.89 -36.41
C ASN A 316 31.81 25.55 -36.40
N HIS A 317 31.57 24.99 -35.21
CA HIS A 317 30.76 23.78 -35.08
C HIS A 317 29.30 24.03 -35.49
N ILE A 318 28.75 23.14 -36.32
CA ILE A 318 27.33 23.19 -36.68
C ILE A 318 26.51 22.63 -35.53
N THR A 319 25.59 23.44 -34.99
CA THR A 319 24.61 23.00 -33.99
C THR A 319 23.22 22.98 -34.60
N LYS A 320 22.53 21.83 -34.60
CA LYS A 320 21.11 21.76 -34.99
C LYS A 320 20.23 21.52 -33.78
N ALA A 321 19.09 22.21 -33.73
CA ALA A 321 18.03 21.92 -32.78
C ALA A 321 17.06 20.90 -33.41
N ILE A 322 16.93 19.72 -32.79
CA ILE A 322 15.96 18.71 -33.18
C ILE A 322 14.75 18.84 -32.28
N LEU A 323 13.56 18.99 -32.87
CA LEU A 323 12.30 19.01 -32.15
C LEU A 323 11.91 17.57 -31.76
N ARG A 324 11.68 17.34 -30.46
CA ARG A 324 11.14 16.07 -29.94
C ARG A 324 9.68 15.94 -30.39
N GLN A 325 9.34 14.81 -30.99
CA GLN A 325 7.98 14.52 -31.43
C GLN A 325 7.21 13.82 -30.32
N ARG A 326 6.01 14.32 -30.03
CA ARG A 326 5.04 13.60 -29.20
C ARG A 326 4.55 12.37 -29.96
N SER A 327 4.23 11.32 -29.24
CA SER A 327 3.73 10.08 -29.82
C SER A 327 2.32 9.79 -29.27
N PRO A 328 1.28 9.73 -30.12
CA PRO A 328 -0.02 9.24 -29.69
C PRO A 328 0.11 7.83 -29.11
N THR A 329 -0.69 7.50 -28.10
CA THR A 329 -0.64 6.17 -27.46
C THR A 329 -0.91 5.03 -28.44
N SER A 330 -1.75 5.27 -29.44
CA SER A 330 -2.04 4.32 -30.54
C SER A 330 -0.87 4.07 -31.48
N ASP A 331 0.05 5.02 -31.57
CA ASP A 331 1.08 5.05 -32.62
C ASP A 331 2.44 4.57 -32.12
N ILE A 332 2.56 4.36 -30.79
CA ILE A 332 3.76 3.77 -30.22
C ILE A 332 3.71 2.28 -30.46
N ASP A 333 4.47 1.85 -31.48
CA ASP A 333 4.88 0.47 -31.58
C ASP A 333 5.83 0.17 -30.42
N TRP A 334 5.24 -0.30 -29.32
CA TRP A 334 5.97 -0.81 -28.19
C TRP A 334 6.80 -2.06 -28.51
N GLY A 335 6.77 -2.55 -29.76
CA GLY A 335 7.43 -3.73 -30.29
C GLY A 335 6.66 -4.98 -29.96
N ASP A 336 6.04 -5.59 -30.97
CA ASP A 336 5.50 -6.97 -31.05
C ASP A 336 4.98 -7.61 -29.74
N GLY A 337 4.43 -6.86 -28.78
CA GLY A 337 4.10 -7.32 -27.43
C GLY A 337 5.29 -7.83 -26.58
N ASN A 338 6.32 -8.42 -27.17
CA ASN A 338 7.42 -9.10 -26.49
C ASN A 338 8.33 -8.09 -25.77
N LYS A 339 8.52 -6.89 -26.33
CA LYS A 339 9.32 -5.82 -25.70
C LYS A 339 8.69 -5.36 -24.37
N MET A 340 7.37 -5.17 -24.33
CA MET A 340 6.67 -4.80 -23.08
C MET A 340 6.68 -5.92 -22.05
N VAL A 341 6.52 -7.17 -22.48
CA VAL A 341 6.64 -8.32 -21.57
C VAL A 341 8.03 -8.42 -20.97
N ARG A 342 9.07 -8.22 -21.79
CA ARG A 342 10.48 -8.18 -21.36
C ARG A 342 10.71 -7.09 -20.33
N PHE A 343 10.22 -5.87 -20.61
CA PHE A 343 10.38 -4.74 -19.71
C PHE A 343 9.58 -4.92 -18.41
N TYR A 344 8.32 -5.35 -18.49
CA TYR A 344 7.51 -5.65 -17.32
C TYR A 344 8.17 -6.71 -16.43
N PHE A 345 8.67 -7.80 -17.02
CA PHE A 345 9.38 -8.83 -16.26
C PHE A 345 10.63 -8.27 -15.56
N TYR A 346 11.46 -7.53 -16.29
CA TYR A 346 12.63 -6.85 -15.73
C TYR A 346 12.27 -5.92 -14.58
N LEU A 347 11.24 -5.09 -14.77
CA LEU A 347 10.74 -4.18 -13.77
C LEU A 347 10.31 -4.92 -12.50
N ARG A 348 9.47 -5.94 -12.63
CA ARG A 348 9.02 -6.77 -11.49
C ARG A 348 10.20 -7.42 -10.75
N CYS A 349 11.22 -7.89 -11.46
CA CYS A 349 12.42 -8.42 -10.83
C CYS A 349 13.22 -7.37 -10.05
N LYS A 350 13.32 -6.13 -10.56
CA LYS A 350 14.01 -5.03 -9.88
C LYS A 350 13.24 -4.49 -8.68
N GLU A 351 11.92 -4.37 -8.79
CA GLU A 351 11.05 -4.00 -7.67
C GLU A 351 11.06 -5.04 -6.55
N ALA A 352 11.12 -6.31 -6.92
CA ALA A 352 11.33 -7.40 -5.98
C ALA A 352 12.80 -7.51 -5.52
N GLY A 353 13.71 -6.62 -5.92
CA GLY A 353 15.11 -6.68 -5.46
C GLY A 353 15.78 -8.05 -5.64
N LEU A 354 15.40 -8.82 -6.67
CA LEU A 354 15.89 -10.20 -6.84
C LEU A 354 17.40 -10.19 -7.08
N ASN A 355 18.13 -11.08 -6.41
CA ASN A 355 19.57 -11.22 -6.59
C ASN A 355 19.92 -12.37 -7.55
N TRP A 356 19.35 -12.32 -8.76
CA TRP A 356 19.60 -13.33 -9.79
C TRP A 356 20.86 -13.05 -10.59
N SER A 357 21.50 -14.12 -11.08
CA SER A 357 22.49 -14.02 -12.15
C SER A 357 21.81 -13.70 -13.50
N GLN A 358 22.59 -13.20 -14.47
CA GLN A 358 22.08 -12.98 -15.83
C GLN A 358 21.52 -14.27 -16.46
N VAL A 359 22.13 -15.42 -16.16
CA VAL A 359 21.68 -16.73 -16.67
C VAL A 359 20.30 -17.09 -16.11
N GLN A 360 20.09 -16.92 -14.80
CA GLN A 360 18.78 -17.15 -14.16
C GLN A 360 17.71 -16.21 -14.72
N PHE A 361 18.04 -14.91 -14.84
CA PHE A 361 17.14 -13.92 -15.43
C PHE A 361 16.74 -14.31 -16.87
N ASN A 362 17.72 -14.63 -17.72
CA ASN A 362 17.47 -15.01 -19.12
C ASN A 362 16.64 -16.31 -19.23
N LYS A 363 16.86 -17.29 -18.34
CA LYS A 363 16.06 -18.53 -18.28
C LYS A 363 14.59 -18.21 -18.03
N HIS A 364 14.30 -17.45 -16.98
CA HIS A 364 12.92 -17.07 -16.66
C HIS A 364 12.31 -16.17 -17.72
N LEU A 365 13.07 -15.23 -18.27
CA LEU A 365 12.59 -14.34 -19.34
C LEU A 365 12.15 -15.14 -20.58
N LYS A 366 12.93 -16.15 -20.99
CA LYS A 366 12.56 -17.06 -22.09
C LYS A 366 11.24 -17.78 -21.80
N GLU A 367 11.03 -18.22 -20.56
CA GLU A 367 9.80 -18.88 -20.15
C GLU A 367 8.60 -17.91 -20.17
N VAL A 368 8.76 -16.67 -19.67
CA VAL A 368 7.71 -15.65 -19.71
C VAL A 368 7.28 -15.36 -21.15
N ILE A 369 8.24 -15.17 -22.06
CA ILE A 369 7.95 -14.92 -23.48
C ILE A 369 7.23 -16.12 -24.10
N ALA A 370 7.67 -17.35 -23.82
CA ALA A 370 7.02 -18.54 -24.34
C ALA A 370 5.57 -18.68 -23.83
N ILE A 371 5.30 -18.34 -22.57
CA ILE A 371 3.94 -18.34 -22.00
C ILE A 371 3.11 -17.24 -22.66
N PHE A 372 3.65 -16.03 -22.82
CA PHE A 372 2.97 -14.93 -23.47
C PHE A 372 2.55 -15.28 -24.90
N GLN A 373 3.46 -15.85 -25.70
CA GLN A 373 3.18 -16.22 -27.09
C GLN A 373 2.14 -17.36 -27.20
N LYS A 374 2.13 -18.31 -26.25
CA LYS A 374 1.24 -19.49 -26.31
C LYS A 374 -0.10 -19.30 -25.61
N LYS A 375 -0.15 -18.49 -24.56
CA LYS A 375 -1.30 -18.36 -23.65
C LYS A 375 -1.76 -16.92 -23.43
N GLY A 376 -1.05 -15.94 -23.97
CA GLY A 376 -1.39 -14.52 -23.86
C GLY A 376 -0.99 -13.88 -22.53
N ASN A 377 -1.41 -12.62 -22.38
CA ASN A 377 -0.98 -11.72 -21.31
C ASN A 377 -1.30 -12.27 -19.92
N GLY A 378 -2.54 -12.71 -19.69
CA GLY A 378 -3.01 -13.11 -18.36
C GLY A 378 -2.15 -14.20 -17.71
N GLU A 379 -1.84 -15.26 -18.46
CA GLU A 379 -1.02 -16.37 -17.96
C GLU A 379 0.45 -15.97 -17.80
N ALA A 380 0.98 -15.11 -18.68
CA ALA A 380 2.33 -14.58 -18.54
C ALA A 380 2.47 -13.72 -17.27
N MET A 381 1.54 -12.81 -17.01
CA MET A 381 1.57 -11.96 -15.81
C MET A 381 1.40 -12.77 -14.53
N LYS A 382 0.55 -13.80 -14.55
CA LYS A 382 0.40 -14.74 -13.44
C LYS A 382 1.71 -15.48 -13.16
N TYR A 383 2.43 -15.91 -14.19
CA TYR A 383 3.74 -16.53 -14.05
C TYR A 383 4.76 -15.53 -13.47
N VAL A 384 4.86 -14.32 -14.03
CA VAL A 384 5.75 -13.25 -13.53
C VAL A 384 5.48 -12.99 -12.06
N ASN A 385 4.23 -12.73 -11.70
CA ASN A 385 3.84 -12.47 -10.31
C ASN A 385 4.21 -13.63 -9.39
N ARG A 386 4.02 -14.89 -9.82
CA ARG A 386 4.39 -16.06 -9.01
C ARG A 386 5.90 -16.12 -8.70
N ILE A 387 6.75 -15.72 -9.63
CA ILE A 387 8.22 -15.81 -9.46
C ILE A 387 8.85 -14.52 -8.92
N THR A 388 8.15 -13.39 -8.98
CA THR A 388 8.64 -12.10 -8.46
C THR A 388 7.88 -11.62 -7.22
N LYS A 389 6.82 -12.31 -6.76
CA LYS A 389 6.12 -11.90 -5.54
C LYS A 389 7.08 -11.95 -4.36
N GLN A 390 7.10 -10.88 -3.57
CA GLN A 390 7.82 -10.82 -2.30
C GLN A 390 6.87 -10.34 -1.22
N ILE A 391 6.81 -11.10 -0.13
CA ILE A 391 6.08 -10.70 1.06
C ILE A 391 7.05 -9.87 1.89
N LEU A 392 6.75 -8.59 2.04
CA LEU A 392 7.67 -7.63 2.66
C LEU A 392 7.67 -7.65 4.20
N SER A 393 6.74 -8.36 4.82
CA SER A 393 6.58 -8.37 6.28
C SER A 393 5.80 -9.59 6.76
N PRO A 394 6.03 -10.10 7.97
CA PRO A 394 5.14 -11.05 8.61
C PRO A 394 3.82 -10.39 8.97
N GLY A 395 2.89 -10.28 8.02
CA GLY A 395 1.69 -9.51 8.30
C GLY A 395 0.59 -9.53 7.26
N GLY A 396 0.26 -10.72 6.76
CA GLY A 396 -0.94 -10.95 5.97
C GLY A 396 -2.19 -11.18 6.82
N ASN A 397 -3.28 -11.56 6.18
CA ASN A 397 -4.50 -11.98 6.87
C ASN A 397 -4.20 -13.13 7.87
N PRO A 398 -4.92 -13.19 9.02
CA PRO A 398 -4.58 -14.04 10.17
C PRO A 398 -4.34 -15.54 9.88
N SER A 399 -4.87 -16.08 8.77
CA SER A 399 -4.77 -17.50 8.42
C SER A 399 -3.39 -17.95 7.93
N TYR A 400 -2.41 -17.04 7.79
CA TYR A 400 -1.13 -17.34 7.14
C TYR A 400 0.06 -17.13 8.07
N ARG A 401 0.15 -17.95 9.12
CA ARG A 401 1.40 -18.11 9.89
C ARG A 401 2.43 -18.91 9.07
N ILE A 402 3.44 -18.17 8.60
CA ILE A 402 4.88 -18.45 8.60
C ILE A 402 5.28 -19.93 8.47
N SER A 403 5.97 -20.28 7.37
CA SER A 403 6.78 -21.49 7.31
C SER A 403 7.95 -21.37 8.29
N LEU A 404 7.98 -22.23 9.30
CA LEU A 404 9.14 -22.45 10.16
C LEU A 404 10.28 -23.04 9.32
N ASP A 405 11.52 -22.64 9.57
CA ASP A 405 12.66 -23.39 9.04
C ASP A 405 12.80 -24.73 9.78
N ASN A 406 13.68 -25.61 9.29
CA ASN A 406 13.91 -26.93 9.87
C ASN A 406 14.49 -26.89 11.31
N THR A 407 14.73 -25.70 11.88
CA THR A 407 15.19 -25.49 13.27
C THR A 407 14.11 -24.89 14.17
N GLY A 408 12.89 -24.68 13.66
CA GLY A 408 11.80 -24.06 14.43
C GLY A 408 11.95 -22.54 14.62
N ASN A 409 12.90 -21.91 13.93
CA ASN A 409 13.14 -20.47 14.04
C ASN A 409 12.40 -19.71 12.94
N THR A 410 11.82 -18.58 13.33
CA THR A 410 11.23 -17.64 12.38
C THR A 410 12.32 -16.74 11.82
N ARG A 411 12.69 -16.90 10.54
CA ARG A 411 13.59 -15.95 9.86
C ARG A 411 12.78 -14.87 9.15
N TYR A 412 12.82 -13.65 9.68
CA TYR A 412 12.39 -12.46 8.97
C TYR A 412 13.55 -11.90 8.16
N THR A 413 13.37 -11.74 6.85
CA THR A 413 14.25 -10.85 6.07
C THR A 413 13.72 -9.43 6.24
N ILE A 414 13.95 -8.83 7.41
CA ILE A 414 13.87 -7.38 7.53
C ILE A 414 14.92 -6.82 6.58
N ARG A 415 14.57 -5.81 5.76
CA ARG A 415 15.54 -5.10 4.93
C ARG A 415 16.73 -4.69 5.79
N GLY A 416 17.83 -5.43 5.66
CA GLY A 416 19.13 -4.81 5.59
C GLY A 416 19.18 -4.03 4.28
N SER A 417 19.76 -2.84 4.34
CA SER A 417 20.17 -2.00 3.22
C SER A 417 21.19 -2.70 2.30
N SER A 418 20.84 -3.87 1.78
CA SER A 418 21.62 -4.57 0.77
C SER A 418 21.42 -3.85 -0.55
N ARG A 419 22.39 -2.97 -0.85
CA ARG A 419 22.58 -2.30 -2.14
C ARG A 419 22.87 -3.27 -3.31
N SER A 420 22.80 -4.59 -3.13
CA SER A 420 23.01 -5.54 -4.22
C SER A 420 21.68 -5.92 -4.86
N ALA A 421 21.05 -4.98 -5.58
CA ALA A 421 20.09 -5.36 -6.61
C ALA A 421 20.82 -6.29 -7.60
N GLY A 422 20.23 -7.44 -7.95
CA GLY A 422 20.92 -8.45 -8.75
C GLY A 422 21.56 -7.87 -10.02
N ASN A 423 22.76 -8.37 -10.34
CA ASN A 423 23.62 -7.89 -11.45
C ASN A 423 23.11 -8.24 -12.86
N PHE A 424 21.82 -8.56 -13.02
CA PHE A 424 21.23 -8.79 -14.34
C PHE A 424 20.79 -7.47 -15.00
N ARG A 425 20.91 -7.46 -16.32
CA ARG A 425 20.56 -6.36 -17.23
C ARG A 425 19.50 -6.82 -18.22
N LEU A 426 18.64 -5.89 -18.60
CA LEU A 426 17.70 -6.09 -19.69
C LEU A 426 18.41 -5.83 -21.02
N GLN A 427 18.47 -6.85 -21.88
CA GLN A 427 18.90 -6.70 -23.26
C GLN A 427 17.65 -6.54 -24.13
N ILE A 428 17.36 -5.30 -24.49
CA ILE A 428 16.23 -4.92 -25.35
C ILE A 428 16.71 -3.84 -26.31
N ASN A 429 16.47 -4.04 -27.60
CA ASN A 429 16.57 -2.95 -28.56
C ASN A 429 15.22 -2.24 -28.63
N TRP A 430 15.13 -1.03 -28.07
CA TRP A 430 13.91 -0.24 -28.12
C TRP A 430 13.63 0.30 -29.52
N GLY A 431 14.67 0.55 -30.31
CA GLY A 431 14.67 1.10 -31.66
C GLY A 431 16.11 1.30 -32.10
#